data_AF-A0A9E3LJW0-F1
#
_entry.id   AF-A0A9E3LJW0-F1
#
_cell.length_a   1.000
_cell.length_b   1.000
_cell.length_c   1.000
_cell.angle_alpha   90.00
_cell.angle_beta   90.00
_cell.angle_gamma   90.00
#
_symmetry.space_group_name_H-M   'P 1'
#
loop_
_entity.id
_entity.type
_entity.pdbx_description
1 polymer ?
#
loop_
_entity_poly.entity_id
_entity_poly.type
_entity_poly.pdbx_seq_one_letter_code
_entity_poly.pdbx_strand_id
1 'polypeptide(L)'
;MGLTPDDIINYPLKQAVRGYSVPQVDQLLDQVADTVEKLSTEVEDLRRRLRQSEDRLAASSETETTLKRTLVTAQRAAEQSLEEAREEAAGIVSSARREAASVLEEAQLDAEELRVEALKAARAEEAEIRRRRQSLEGHIEALRIFEREYRARLRGHLEEQLRTLEEVQGDRPDGGRGAPRLDDGEDLDGDLPVEPSHLGGVSIPDEPELRVRVRGRGDDRPEDGASTDRDDDPSDDGGEVGSRPSEDEPDETDGRAKRRRSVP
;
A
#
# COMPACT_ATOMS: atom_id res chain seq x y z
N MET A 1 35.69 39.11 -72.79
CA MET A 1 34.90 38.91 -74.01
C MET A 1 35.87 38.54 -75.11
N GLY A 2 35.83 37.28 -75.53
CA GLY A 2 36.58 36.79 -76.68
C GLY A 2 35.76 36.96 -77.95
N LEU A 3 36.41 36.81 -79.10
CA LEU A 3 35.79 36.83 -80.42
C LEU A 3 34.60 35.87 -80.47
N THR A 4 33.45 36.32 -80.97
CA THR A 4 32.32 35.43 -81.27
C THR A 4 32.60 34.63 -82.54
N PRO A 5 31.92 33.49 -82.78
CA PRO A 5 32.04 32.76 -84.03
C PRO A 5 31.84 33.65 -85.28
N ASP A 6 30.88 34.57 -85.22
CA ASP A 6 30.62 35.56 -86.29
C ASP A 6 31.75 36.56 -86.47
N ASP A 7 32.44 36.96 -85.39
CA ASP A 7 33.60 37.84 -85.45
C ASP A 7 34.82 37.15 -86.08
N ILE A 8 34.91 35.82 -85.99
CA ILE A 8 36.01 35.01 -86.55
C ILE A 8 35.85 34.86 -88.06
N ILE A 9 34.62 34.59 -88.53
CA ILE A 9 34.31 34.43 -89.96
C ILE A 9 34.42 35.76 -90.71
N ASN A 10 33.94 36.86 -90.11
CA ASN A 10 33.94 38.18 -90.75
C ASN A 10 35.24 39.00 -90.51
N TYR A 11 36.29 38.35 -90.01
CA TYR A 11 37.51 39.06 -89.62
C TYR A 11 38.29 39.59 -90.85
N PRO A 12 38.53 40.92 -90.98
CA PRO A 12 39.19 41.47 -92.16
C PRO A 12 40.71 41.18 -92.14
N LEU A 13 41.13 40.20 -92.94
CA LEU A 13 42.54 39.85 -93.12
C LEU A 13 43.19 40.65 -94.27
N LYS A 14 44.41 41.14 -94.05
CA LYS A 14 45.19 41.86 -95.07
C LYS A 14 45.92 40.87 -96.00
N GLN A 15 45.80 41.05 -97.31
CA GLN A 15 46.51 40.25 -98.31
C GLN A 15 47.97 40.70 -98.46
N ALA A 16 48.90 39.76 -98.54
CA ALA A 16 50.33 40.00 -98.73
C ALA A 16 50.89 39.16 -99.89
N VAL A 17 51.89 39.69 -100.62
CA VAL A 17 52.45 39.12 -101.86
C VAL A 17 53.09 37.72 -101.67
N ARG A 18 53.41 37.33 -100.43
CA ARG A 18 53.85 35.98 -100.02
C ARG A 18 53.07 35.50 -98.79
N GLY A 19 51.75 35.59 -98.84
CA GLY A 19 50.85 35.21 -97.75
C GLY A 19 50.35 33.77 -97.81
N TYR A 20 49.58 33.39 -96.79
CA TYR A 20 48.81 32.15 -96.78
C TYR A 20 47.71 32.16 -97.85
N SER A 21 47.31 30.97 -98.32
CA SER A 21 46.25 30.81 -99.31
C SER A 21 44.89 31.22 -98.72
N VAL A 22 44.25 32.23 -99.30
CA VAL A 22 42.93 32.74 -98.88
C VAL A 22 41.90 31.61 -98.66
N PRO A 23 41.64 30.70 -99.62
CA PRO A 23 40.65 29.64 -99.41
C PRO A 23 41.02 28.63 -98.31
N GLN A 24 42.31 28.40 -98.01
CA GLN A 24 42.71 27.55 -96.88
C GLN A 24 42.55 28.26 -95.53
N VAL A 25 42.80 29.56 -95.50
CA VAL A 25 42.59 30.38 -94.30
C VAL A 25 41.10 30.50 -94.00
N ASP A 26 40.26 30.72 -95.02
CA ASP A 26 38.81 30.76 -94.86
C ASP A 26 38.28 29.43 -94.31
N GLN A 27 38.72 28.29 -94.87
CA GLN A 27 38.34 26.96 -94.36
C GLN A 27 38.79 26.72 -92.91
N LEU A 28 39.95 27.26 -92.52
CA LEU A 28 40.42 27.20 -91.13
C LEU A 28 39.58 28.10 -90.22
N LEU A 29 39.22 29.31 -90.66
CA LEU A 29 38.36 30.23 -89.89
C LEU A 29 36.97 29.65 -89.67
N ASP A 30 36.37 29.00 -90.67
CA ASP A 30 35.11 28.27 -90.54
C ASP A 30 35.22 27.17 -89.47
N GLN A 31 36.28 26.34 -89.54
CA GLN A 31 36.50 25.26 -88.59
C GLN A 31 36.76 25.78 -87.17
N VAL A 32 37.48 26.90 -87.03
CA VAL A 32 37.71 27.56 -85.75
C VAL A 32 36.40 28.14 -85.21
N ALA A 33 35.62 28.83 -86.03
CA ALA A 33 34.32 29.37 -85.65
C ALA A 33 33.37 28.26 -85.14
N ASP A 34 33.27 27.14 -85.86
CA ASP A 34 32.51 25.95 -85.45
C ASP A 34 32.94 25.42 -84.07
N THR A 35 34.26 25.34 -83.82
CA THR A 35 34.77 24.86 -82.53
C THR A 35 34.52 25.85 -81.40
N VAL A 36 34.61 27.15 -81.66
CA VAL A 36 34.33 28.20 -80.68
C VAL A 36 32.84 28.23 -80.34
N GLU A 37 31.95 28.01 -81.30
CA GLU A 37 30.51 27.89 -81.05
C GLU A 37 30.19 26.66 -80.20
N LYS A 38 30.74 25.49 -80.55
CA LYS A 38 30.56 24.25 -79.76
C LYS A 38 31.08 24.41 -78.33
N LEU A 39 32.27 24.98 -78.14
CA LEU A 39 32.82 25.22 -76.80
C LEU A 39 32.01 26.27 -76.04
N SER A 40 31.51 27.31 -76.70
CA SER A 40 30.70 28.34 -76.04
C SER A 40 29.38 27.77 -75.55
N THR A 41 28.69 26.97 -76.37
CA THR A 41 27.46 26.28 -75.99
C THR A 41 27.68 25.27 -74.86
N GLU A 42 28.77 24.49 -74.90
CA GLU A 42 29.13 23.56 -73.83
C GLU A 42 29.47 24.29 -72.51
N VAL A 43 30.20 25.41 -72.58
CA VAL A 43 30.49 26.24 -71.39
C VAL A 43 29.21 26.82 -70.79
N GLU A 44 28.26 27.26 -71.62
CA GLU A 44 26.96 27.73 -71.14
C GLU A 44 26.13 26.62 -70.48
N ASP A 45 26.11 25.42 -71.06
CA ASP A 45 25.43 24.27 -70.47
C ASP A 45 26.08 23.82 -69.16
N LEU A 46 27.41 23.73 -69.12
CA LEU A 46 28.16 23.42 -67.89
C LEU A 46 27.93 24.46 -66.80
N ARG A 47 27.92 25.76 -67.15
CA ARG A 47 27.60 26.83 -66.19
C ARG A 47 26.17 26.73 -65.68
N ARG A 48 25.22 26.38 -66.55
CA ARG A 48 23.81 26.18 -66.16
C ARG A 48 23.67 25.01 -65.20
N ARG A 49 24.32 23.87 -65.49
CA ARG A 49 24.34 22.69 -64.62
C ARG A 49 25.03 22.96 -63.29
N LEU A 50 26.14 23.70 -63.31
CA LEU A 50 26.87 24.09 -62.10
C LEU A 50 25.97 24.92 -61.18
N ARG A 51 25.33 25.97 -61.71
CA ARG A 51 24.37 26.78 -60.95
C ARG A 51 23.24 25.95 -60.36
N GLN A 52 22.64 25.07 -61.18
CA GLN A 52 21.57 24.19 -60.70
C GLN A 52 22.04 23.25 -59.58
N SER A 53 23.28 22.75 -59.65
CA SER A 53 23.87 21.92 -58.61
C SER A 53 24.15 22.72 -57.33
N GLU A 54 24.69 23.93 -57.47
CA GLU A 54 24.94 24.85 -56.35
C GLU A 54 23.63 25.22 -55.64
N ASP A 55 22.58 25.55 -56.38
CA ASP A 55 21.25 25.84 -55.83
C ASP A 55 20.67 24.66 -55.05
N ARG A 56 20.80 23.44 -55.58
CA ARG A 56 20.38 22.21 -54.90
C ARG A 56 21.18 21.95 -53.63
N LEU A 57 22.50 22.19 -53.67
CA LEU A 57 23.36 22.02 -52.50
C LEU A 57 23.02 23.04 -51.41
N ALA A 58 22.75 24.30 -51.80
CA ALA A 58 22.32 25.35 -50.88
C ALA A 58 21.00 25.00 -50.20
N ALA A 59 19.99 24.57 -50.98
CA ALA A 59 18.71 24.12 -50.44
C ALA A 59 18.89 22.90 -49.50
N SER A 60 19.70 21.92 -49.88
CA SER A 60 19.97 20.75 -49.04
C SER A 60 20.66 21.16 -47.74
N SER A 61 21.64 22.04 -47.78
CA SER A 61 22.33 22.55 -46.58
C SER A 61 21.36 23.30 -45.67
N GLU A 62 20.45 24.10 -46.21
CA GLU A 62 19.42 24.79 -45.42
C GLU A 62 18.47 23.81 -44.73
N THR A 63 18.02 22.77 -45.44
CA THR A 63 17.20 21.72 -44.84
C THR A 63 17.94 20.96 -43.75
N GLU A 64 19.21 20.62 -43.94
CA GLU A 64 20.03 19.92 -42.95
C GLU A 64 20.22 20.76 -41.68
N THR A 65 20.49 22.06 -41.83
CA THR A 65 20.61 22.96 -40.66
C THR A 65 19.30 23.10 -39.90
N THR A 66 18.17 23.17 -40.62
CA THR A 66 16.84 23.21 -40.00
C THR A 66 16.55 21.91 -39.25
N LEU A 67 16.82 20.76 -39.86
CA LEU A 67 16.64 19.44 -39.23
C LEU A 67 17.50 19.29 -37.98
N LYS A 68 18.78 19.68 -38.03
CA LYS A 68 19.67 19.68 -36.85
C LYS A 68 19.12 20.55 -35.74
N ARG A 69 18.63 21.74 -36.07
CA ARG A 69 18.06 22.67 -35.09
C ARG A 69 16.81 22.09 -34.44
N THR A 70 15.91 21.52 -35.24
CA THR A 70 14.70 20.84 -34.75
C THR A 70 15.04 19.65 -33.88
N LEU A 71 16.04 18.84 -34.25
CA LEU A 71 16.46 17.68 -33.47
C LEU A 71 17.02 18.11 -32.10
N VAL A 72 17.83 19.16 -32.06
CA VAL A 72 18.33 19.72 -30.78
C VAL A 72 17.17 20.25 -29.93
N THR A 73 16.20 20.94 -30.53
CA THR A 73 15.03 21.42 -29.79
C THR A 73 14.17 20.27 -29.27
N ALA A 74 13.93 19.23 -30.08
CA ALA A 74 13.19 18.05 -29.68
C ALA A 74 13.91 17.29 -28.56
N GLN A 75 15.24 17.15 -28.64
CA GLN A 75 16.04 16.54 -27.58
C GLN A 75 15.90 17.33 -26.27
N ARG A 76 16.04 18.67 -26.32
CA ARG A 76 15.88 19.51 -25.13
C ARG A 76 14.48 19.43 -24.53
N ALA A 77 13.44 19.40 -25.37
CA ALA A 77 12.07 19.24 -24.92
C ALA A 77 11.84 17.88 -24.24
N ALA A 78 12.43 16.81 -24.79
CA ALA A 78 12.39 15.48 -24.18
C ALA A 78 13.14 15.43 -22.85
N GLU A 79 14.34 16.03 -22.77
CA GLU A 79 15.11 16.13 -21.53
C GLU A 79 14.35 16.92 -20.45
N GLN A 80 13.73 18.04 -20.82
CA GLN A 80 12.91 18.83 -19.91
C GLN A 80 11.69 18.04 -19.42
N SER A 81 10.98 17.35 -20.31
CA SER A 81 9.82 16.52 -19.94
C SER A 81 10.22 15.36 -19.01
N LEU A 82 11.39 14.76 -19.23
CA LEU A 82 11.92 13.72 -18.34
C LEU A 82 12.27 14.27 -16.95
N GLU A 83 12.83 15.48 -16.88
CA GLU A 83 13.14 16.12 -15.61
C GLU A 83 11.87 16.48 -14.84
N GLU A 84 10.89 17.11 -15.49
CA GLU A 84 9.59 17.43 -14.90
C GLU A 84 8.89 16.17 -14.37
N ALA A 85 8.88 15.08 -15.15
CA ALA A 85 8.29 13.80 -14.72
C ALA A 85 9.04 13.18 -13.51
N ARG A 86 10.36 13.35 -13.43
CA ARG A 86 11.15 12.89 -12.27
C ARG A 86 10.88 13.72 -11.03
N GLU A 87 10.81 15.04 -11.16
CA GLU A 87 10.47 15.94 -10.06
C GLU A 87 9.06 15.65 -9.53
N GLU A 88 8.09 15.47 -10.43
CA GLU A 88 6.72 15.11 -10.06
C GLU A 88 6.66 13.75 -9.36
N ALA A 89 7.34 12.72 -9.90
CA ALA A 89 7.41 11.41 -9.27
C ALA A 89 8.07 11.47 -7.88
N ALA A 90 9.16 12.24 -7.73
CA ALA A 90 9.80 12.46 -6.42
C ALA A 90 8.85 13.19 -5.46
N GLY A 91 8.09 14.17 -5.96
CA GLY A 91 7.04 14.87 -5.23
C GLY A 91 5.98 13.92 -4.69
N ILE A 92 5.41 13.07 -5.56
CA ILE A 92 4.41 12.06 -5.21
C ILE A 92 4.95 11.07 -4.18
N VAL A 93 6.16 10.56 -4.36
CA VAL A 93 6.77 9.65 -3.38
C VAL A 93 6.98 10.35 -2.03
N SER A 94 7.36 11.63 -2.03
CA SER A 94 7.55 12.40 -0.80
C SER A 94 6.23 12.69 -0.06
N SER A 95 5.14 12.98 -0.78
CA SER A 95 3.82 13.20 -0.17
C SER A 95 3.27 11.90 0.38
N ALA A 96 3.32 10.81 -0.40
CA ALA A 96 2.88 9.49 0.04
C ALA A 96 3.64 9.02 1.28
N ARG A 97 4.96 9.27 1.36
CA ARG A 97 5.75 8.96 2.57
C ARG A 97 5.34 9.78 3.78
N ARG A 98 5.05 11.07 3.60
CA ARG A 98 4.58 11.95 4.70
C ARG A 98 3.20 11.53 5.20
N GLU A 99 2.30 11.22 4.28
CA GLU A 99 0.96 10.75 4.59
C GLU A 99 1.01 9.39 5.32
N ALA A 100 1.79 8.43 4.80
CA ALA A 100 2.00 7.14 5.46
C ALA A 100 2.60 7.31 6.87
N ALA A 101 3.56 8.23 7.05
CA ALA A 101 4.12 8.51 8.36
C ALA A 101 3.06 9.09 9.32
N SER A 102 2.22 10.01 8.85
CA SER A 102 1.10 10.59 9.63
C SER A 102 0.09 9.52 10.04
N VAL A 103 -0.31 8.66 9.12
CA VAL A 103 -1.26 7.56 9.40
C VAL A 103 -0.67 6.57 10.40
N LEU A 104 0.62 6.26 10.31
CA LEU A 104 1.30 5.40 11.27
C LEU A 104 1.38 6.03 12.66
N GLU A 105 1.66 7.33 12.75
CA GLU A 105 1.68 8.06 14.01
C GLU A 105 0.29 8.09 14.67
N GLU A 106 -0.75 8.40 13.91
CA GLU A 106 -2.14 8.38 14.37
C GLU A 106 -2.55 6.97 14.85
N ALA A 107 -2.27 5.93 14.06
CA ALA A 107 -2.55 4.56 14.44
C ALA A 107 -1.80 4.11 15.70
N GLN A 108 -0.58 4.61 15.92
CA GLN A 108 0.19 4.33 17.14
C GLN A 108 -0.43 5.03 18.36
N LEU A 109 -0.86 6.28 18.21
CA LEU A 109 -1.54 7.01 19.28
C LEU A 109 -2.85 6.33 19.67
N ASP A 110 -3.66 5.96 18.68
CA ASP A 110 -4.92 5.22 18.89
C ASP A 110 -4.68 3.87 19.56
N ALA A 111 -3.63 3.14 19.13
CA ALA A 111 -3.29 1.86 19.72
C ALA A 111 -2.86 2.01 21.19
N GLU A 112 -2.07 3.02 21.54
CA GLU A 112 -1.70 3.29 22.93
C GLU A 112 -2.88 3.76 23.76
N GLU A 113 -3.77 4.60 23.22
CA GLU A 113 -5.00 5.00 23.91
C GLU A 113 -5.88 3.79 24.23
N LEU A 114 -6.14 2.94 23.23
CA LEU A 114 -6.90 1.70 23.40
C LEU A 114 -6.23 0.77 24.42
N ARG A 115 -4.89 0.68 24.40
CA ARG A 115 -4.13 -0.13 25.35
C ARG A 115 -4.28 0.40 26.78
N VAL A 116 -4.21 1.71 26.96
CA VAL A 116 -4.41 2.36 28.26
C VAL A 116 -5.84 2.14 28.76
N GLU A 117 -6.84 2.27 27.88
CA GLU A 117 -8.25 2.01 28.21
C GLU A 117 -8.46 0.55 28.62
N ALA A 118 -7.96 -0.40 27.84
CA ALA A 118 -8.04 -1.83 28.14
C ALA A 118 -7.39 -2.19 29.48
N LEU A 119 -6.22 -1.61 29.79
CA LEU A 119 -5.56 -1.81 31.08
C LEU A 119 -6.35 -1.22 32.25
N LYS A 120 -7.01 -0.07 32.05
CA LYS A 120 -7.90 0.51 33.07
C LYS A 120 -9.12 -0.37 33.31
N ALA A 121 -9.75 -0.87 32.24
CA ALA A 121 -10.90 -1.76 32.33
C ALA A 121 -10.53 -3.07 33.05
N ALA A 122 -9.42 -3.72 32.68
CA ALA A 122 -8.94 -4.92 33.32
C ALA A 122 -8.67 -4.72 34.83
N ARG A 123 -8.06 -3.59 35.22
CA ARG A 123 -7.83 -3.26 36.63
C ARG A 123 -9.14 -3.04 37.40
N ALA A 124 -10.14 -2.43 36.76
CA ALA A 124 -11.44 -2.23 37.38
C ALA A 124 -12.15 -3.57 37.62
N GLU A 125 -12.11 -4.47 36.63
CA GLU A 125 -12.65 -5.83 36.72
C GLU A 125 -11.94 -6.63 37.83
N GLU A 126 -10.60 -6.62 37.87
CA GLU A 126 -9.84 -7.26 38.94
C GLU A 126 -10.19 -6.71 40.33
N ALA A 127 -10.42 -5.39 40.44
CA ALA A 127 -10.83 -4.77 41.69
C ALA A 127 -12.23 -5.21 42.12
N GLU A 128 -13.15 -5.35 41.17
CA GLU A 128 -14.50 -5.88 41.41
C GLU A 128 -14.46 -7.34 41.87
N ILE A 129 -13.74 -8.20 41.14
CA ILE A 129 -13.55 -9.61 41.51
C ILE A 129 -12.95 -9.72 42.91
N ARG A 130 -11.95 -8.89 43.23
CA ARG A 130 -11.34 -8.87 44.57
C ARG A 130 -12.34 -8.48 45.65
N ARG A 131 -13.17 -7.45 45.42
CA ARG A 131 -14.22 -7.04 46.37
C ARG A 131 -15.27 -8.14 46.56
N ARG A 132 -15.72 -8.76 45.47
CA ARG A 132 -16.70 -9.86 45.53
C ARG A 132 -16.14 -11.05 46.28
N ARG A 133 -14.87 -11.41 46.03
CA ARG A 133 -14.16 -12.45 46.78
C ARG A 133 -14.10 -12.15 48.27
N GLN A 134 -13.70 -10.93 48.67
CA GLN A 134 -13.66 -10.54 50.08
C GLN A 134 -15.03 -10.59 50.77
N SER A 135 -16.08 -10.17 50.07
CA SER A 135 -17.45 -10.26 50.57
C SER A 135 -17.89 -11.72 50.76
N LEU A 136 -17.62 -12.59 49.78
CA LEU A 136 -17.93 -14.02 49.89
C LEU A 136 -17.13 -14.69 51.01
N GLU A 137 -15.85 -14.37 51.16
CA GLU A 137 -15.02 -14.85 52.26
C GLU A 137 -15.59 -14.40 53.62
N GLY A 138 -16.04 -13.15 53.73
CA GLY A 138 -16.74 -12.65 54.92
C GLY A 138 -18.05 -13.37 55.23
N HIS A 139 -18.87 -13.65 54.21
CA HIS A 139 -20.12 -14.40 54.37
C HIS A 139 -19.86 -15.85 54.81
N ILE A 140 -18.81 -16.50 54.28
CA ILE A 140 -18.41 -17.85 54.70
C ILE A 140 -18.01 -17.86 56.18
N GLU A 141 -17.20 -16.89 56.62
CA GLU A 141 -16.84 -16.75 58.04
C GLU A 141 -18.07 -16.52 58.93
N ALA A 142 -18.99 -15.64 58.52
CA ALA A 142 -20.23 -15.40 59.26
C ALA A 142 -21.11 -16.66 59.37
N LEU A 143 -21.26 -17.42 58.28
CA LEU A 143 -22.00 -18.70 58.28
C LEU A 143 -21.34 -19.74 59.19
N ARG A 144 -20.00 -19.81 59.22
CA ARG A 144 -19.27 -20.70 60.13
C ARG A 144 -19.48 -20.34 61.60
N ILE A 145 -19.52 -19.04 61.93
CA ILE A 145 -19.85 -18.58 63.29
C ILE A 145 -21.29 -18.95 63.63
N PHE A 146 -22.23 -18.63 62.75
CA PHE A 146 -23.65 -18.95 62.91
C PHE A 146 -23.88 -20.45 63.12
N GLU A 147 -23.25 -21.31 62.31
CA GLU A 147 -23.34 -22.77 62.46
C GLU A 147 -22.87 -23.23 63.84
N ARG A 148 -21.74 -22.71 64.34
CA ARG A 148 -21.21 -23.05 65.66
C ARG A 148 -22.17 -22.64 66.77
N GLU A 149 -22.68 -21.41 66.71
CA GLU A 149 -23.63 -20.88 67.69
C GLU A 149 -24.97 -21.62 67.66
N TYR A 150 -25.46 -21.97 66.47
CA TYR A 150 -26.70 -22.73 66.31
C TYR A 150 -26.56 -24.14 66.89
N ARG A 151 -25.44 -24.83 66.62
CA ARG A 151 -25.16 -26.15 67.22
C ARG A 151 -25.04 -26.09 68.73
N ALA A 152 -24.38 -25.06 69.27
CA ALA A 152 -24.28 -24.87 70.71
C ALA A 152 -25.65 -24.65 71.35
N ARG A 153 -26.50 -23.80 70.75
CA ARG A 153 -27.89 -23.58 71.17
C ARG A 153 -28.73 -24.86 71.12
N LEU A 154 -28.67 -25.60 70.02
CA LEU A 154 -29.40 -26.85 69.85
C LEU A 154 -28.96 -27.89 70.89
N ARG A 155 -27.65 -28.02 71.13
CA ARG A 155 -27.13 -28.92 72.16
C ARG A 155 -27.64 -28.53 73.55
N GLY A 156 -27.57 -27.25 73.91
CA GLY A 156 -28.09 -26.77 75.19
C GLY A 156 -29.59 -27.04 75.37
N HIS A 157 -30.38 -26.86 74.30
CA HIS A 157 -31.81 -27.18 74.33
C HIS A 157 -32.06 -28.68 74.54
N LEU A 158 -31.32 -29.55 73.85
CA LEU A 158 -31.45 -31.00 74.01
C LEU A 158 -30.99 -31.47 75.40
N GLU A 159 -29.93 -30.87 75.97
CA GLU A 159 -29.47 -31.16 77.33
C GLU A 159 -30.53 -30.77 78.37
N GLU A 160 -31.20 -29.62 78.19
CA GLU A 160 -32.32 -29.21 79.05
C GLU A 160 -33.52 -30.16 78.92
N GLN A 161 -33.88 -30.56 77.70
CA GLN A 161 -34.94 -31.55 77.47
C GLN A 161 -34.60 -32.92 78.09
N LEU A 162 -33.34 -33.35 78.05
CA LEU A 162 -32.90 -34.57 78.71
C LEU A 162 -32.96 -34.43 80.24
N ARG A 163 -32.53 -33.30 80.79
CA ARG A 163 -32.59 -33.03 82.23
C ARG A 163 -34.00 -33.05 82.78
N THR A 164 -34.94 -32.39 82.08
CA THR A 164 -36.36 -32.43 82.45
C THR A 164 -36.94 -33.84 82.37
N LEU A 165 -36.55 -34.64 81.37
CA LEU A 165 -36.94 -36.06 81.31
C LEU A 165 -36.32 -36.89 82.44
N GLU A 166 -35.06 -36.66 82.80
CA GLU A 166 -34.39 -37.31 83.94
C GLU A 166 -35.05 -36.93 85.28
N GLU A 167 -35.46 -35.67 85.45
CA GLU A 167 -36.24 -35.22 86.62
C GLU A 167 -37.62 -35.90 86.66
N VAL A 168 -38.30 -36.06 85.52
CA VAL A 168 -39.57 -36.80 85.41
C VAL A 168 -39.37 -38.32 85.62
N GLN A 169 -38.22 -38.88 85.25
CA GLN A 169 -37.91 -40.31 85.41
C GLN A 169 -37.38 -40.65 86.81
N GLY A 170 -36.77 -39.68 87.51
CA GLY A 170 -36.37 -39.76 88.92
C GLY A 170 -37.55 -39.81 89.89
N ASP A 171 -38.76 -39.48 89.44
CA ASP A 171 -39.99 -39.50 90.23
C ASP A 171 -40.87 -40.74 89.97
N ARG A 172 -40.27 -41.85 89.52
CA ARG A 172 -40.95 -43.15 89.47
C ARG A 172 -40.77 -43.88 90.81
N PRO A 173 -41.81 -43.97 91.67
CA PRO A 173 -41.76 -44.83 92.85
C PRO A 173 -41.73 -46.29 92.39
N ASP A 174 -40.76 -47.04 92.90
CA ASP A 174 -40.74 -48.48 92.78
C ASP A 174 -41.92 -49.05 93.59
N GLY A 175 -42.93 -49.59 92.89
CA GLY A 175 -43.94 -50.47 93.46
C GLY A 175 -45.41 -50.00 93.41
N GLY A 176 -46.11 -50.38 92.35
CA GLY A 176 -47.40 -51.08 92.49
C GLY A 176 -48.72 -50.33 92.22
N ARG A 177 -49.30 -50.67 91.06
CA ARG A 177 -50.73 -50.67 90.67
C ARG A 177 -51.46 -49.34 90.50
N GLY A 178 -51.98 -49.18 89.28
CA GLY A 178 -53.15 -48.37 88.99
C GLY A 178 -52.99 -47.66 87.65
N ALA A 179 -53.55 -48.24 86.58
CA ALA A 179 -53.72 -47.51 85.33
C ALA A 179 -54.70 -46.35 85.56
N PRO A 180 -54.37 -45.09 85.18
CA PRO A 180 -55.37 -44.07 84.98
C PRO A 180 -55.70 -43.97 83.48
N ARG A 181 -57.01 -44.11 83.26
CA ARG A 181 -57.84 -43.53 82.20
C ARG A 181 -57.20 -42.43 81.36
N LEU A 182 -57.29 -42.63 80.05
CA LEU A 182 -57.36 -41.56 79.06
C LEU A 182 -58.59 -40.71 79.37
N ASP A 183 -58.40 -39.41 79.61
CA ASP A 183 -59.44 -38.40 79.39
C ASP A 183 -58.78 -37.04 79.10
N ASP A 184 -59.08 -36.57 77.90
CA ASP A 184 -59.30 -35.19 77.48
C ASP A 184 -58.22 -34.13 77.69
N GLY A 185 -57.50 -33.89 76.59
CA GLY A 185 -57.34 -32.58 75.96
C GLY A 185 -57.04 -31.40 76.87
N GLU A 186 -55.75 -31.20 77.15
CA GLU A 186 -55.25 -29.87 77.48
C GLU A 186 -54.14 -29.50 76.49
N ASP A 187 -54.35 -28.34 75.88
CA ASP A 187 -53.56 -27.74 74.83
C ASP A 187 -52.07 -27.67 75.22
N LEU A 188 -51.26 -28.48 74.55
CA LEU A 188 -49.81 -28.30 74.52
C LEU A 188 -49.48 -27.13 73.60
N ASP A 189 -49.77 -25.91 74.08
CA ASP A 189 -49.13 -24.67 73.62
C ASP A 189 -47.66 -24.66 74.11
N GLY A 190 -46.92 -25.70 73.70
CA GLY A 190 -45.47 -25.70 73.75
C GLY A 190 -45.00 -25.09 72.45
N ASP A 191 -44.62 -23.81 72.51
CA ASP A 191 -43.90 -23.12 71.43
C ASP A 191 -42.78 -24.03 70.93
N LEU A 192 -43.04 -24.70 69.80
CA LEU A 192 -41.98 -25.21 68.94
C LEU A 192 -41.11 -23.98 68.66
N PRO A 193 -39.78 -24.04 68.87
CA PRO A 193 -38.93 -22.94 68.47
C PRO A 193 -38.98 -22.87 66.95
N VAL A 194 -39.85 -21.95 66.49
CA VAL A 194 -39.96 -21.28 65.20
C VAL A 194 -39.09 -21.89 64.11
N GLU A 195 -39.75 -22.28 63.01
CA GLU A 195 -39.10 -22.34 61.71
C GLU A 195 -38.14 -21.15 61.55
N PRO A 196 -36.97 -21.31 60.91
CA PRO A 196 -36.10 -20.19 60.63
C PRO A 196 -36.76 -19.29 59.55
N SER A 197 -37.83 -18.59 59.91
CA SER A 197 -38.48 -17.52 59.14
C SER A 197 -37.63 -16.25 59.09
N HIS A 198 -36.40 -16.31 59.59
CA HIS A 198 -35.37 -15.31 59.39
C HIS A 198 -34.22 -15.86 58.52
N LEU A 199 -34.57 -16.41 57.36
CA LEU A 199 -33.79 -16.09 56.16
C LEU A 199 -34.06 -14.62 55.82
N GLY A 200 -33.58 -13.71 56.69
CA GLY A 200 -33.40 -12.31 56.34
C GLY A 200 -32.53 -12.31 55.11
N GLY A 201 -33.12 -11.92 53.98
CA GLY A 201 -32.65 -12.26 52.65
C GLY A 201 -31.15 -12.19 52.51
N VAL A 202 -30.54 -13.37 52.33
CA VAL A 202 -29.40 -13.42 51.42
C VAL A 202 -30.00 -13.21 50.04
N SER A 203 -30.32 -11.95 49.72
CA SER A 203 -30.51 -11.55 48.34
C SER A 203 -29.18 -11.84 47.67
N ILE A 204 -29.16 -12.91 46.89
CA ILE A 204 -28.25 -13.03 45.77
C ILE A 204 -28.66 -11.87 44.86
N PRO A 205 -27.90 -10.75 44.76
CA PRO A 205 -28.19 -9.80 43.70
C PRO A 205 -28.06 -10.56 42.38
N ASP A 206 -29.06 -10.41 41.51
CA ASP A 206 -29.08 -10.96 40.17
C ASP A 206 -27.68 -10.88 39.55
N GLU A 207 -27.20 -12.00 39.02
CA GLU A 207 -26.03 -11.98 38.16
C GLU A 207 -26.27 -10.90 37.10
N PRO A 208 -25.41 -9.86 36.97
CA PRO A 208 -25.52 -9.03 35.80
C PRO A 208 -25.19 -9.95 34.63
N GLU A 209 -26.20 -10.25 33.80
CA GLU A 209 -25.99 -10.84 32.49
C GLU A 209 -24.82 -10.09 31.87
N LEU A 210 -23.71 -10.80 31.64
CA LEU A 210 -22.61 -10.32 30.82
C LEU A 210 -23.15 -10.16 29.40
N ARG A 211 -23.94 -9.10 29.16
CA ARG A 211 -24.17 -8.57 27.83
C ARG A 211 -22.87 -7.92 27.44
N VAL A 212 -22.00 -8.74 26.86
CA VAL A 212 -20.97 -8.28 25.93
C VAL A 212 -21.72 -7.48 24.86
N ARG A 213 -21.84 -6.16 25.09
CA ARG A 213 -22.14 -5.24 24.02
C ARG A 213 -20.92 -5.25 23.13
N VAL A 214 -20.90 -6.16 22.16
CA VAL A 214 -20.17 -5.94 20.92
C VAL A 214 -20.81 -4.67 20.36
N ARG A 215 -20.23 -3.52 20.70
CA ARG A 215 -20.48 -2.28 20.01
C ARG A 215 -19.90 -2.52 18.63
N GLY A 216 -20.73 -3.02 17.71
CA GLY A 216 -20.47 -2.95 16.28
C GLY A 216 -20.21 -1.49 15.98
N ARG A 217 -18.93 -1.14 15.92
CA ARG A 217 -18.45 0.12 15.35
C ARG A 217 -18.92 0.02 13.90
N GLY A 218 -19.86 0.88 13.53
CA GLY A 218 -20.34 0.97 12.16
C GLY A 218 -19.14 1.05 11.24
N ASP A 219 -19.07 0.12 10.30
CA ASP A 219 -18.27 0.24 9.09
C ASP A 219 -18.84 1.41 8.29
N ASP A 220 -18.45 2.64 8.64
CA ASP A 220 -18.52 3.78 7.71
C ASP A 220 -17.28 3.70 6.82
N ARG A 221 -17.30 2.77 5.86
CA ARG A 221 -16.42 2.83 4.70
C ARG A 221 -17.04 3.80 3.69
N PRO A 222 -16.30 4.80 3.18
CA PRO A 222 -16.76 5.53 2.03
C PRO A 222 -16.73 4.60 0.81
N GLU A 223 -17.88 4.41 0.16
CA GLU A 223 -17.94 3.81 -1.18
C GLU A 223 -17.35 4.80 -2.18
N ASP A 224 -16.05 4.68 -2.45
CA ASP A 224 -15.45 5.25 -3.65
C ASP A 224 -15.91 4.44 -4.86
N GLY A 225 -16.80 5.05 -5.65
CA GLY A 225 -17.24 4.52 -6.93
C GLY A 225 -16.08 4.44 -7.92
N ALA A 226 -15.59 3.23 -8.14
CA ALA A 226 -14.79 2.86 -9.30
C ALA A 226 -15.43 1.65 -9.99
N SER A 227 -16.50 1.90 -10.75
CA SER A 227 -16.97 0.96 -11.78
C SER A 227 -15.98 0.98 -12.95
N THR A 228 -15.10 -0.01 -12.98
CA THR A 228 -14.44 -0.46 -14.20
C THR A 228 -15.34 -1.51 -14.82
N ASP A 229 -16.17 -1.09 -15.77
CA ASP A 229 -16.85 -2.04 -16.65
C ASP A 229 -15.84 -2.54 -17.68
N ARG A 230 -15.65 -3.86 -17.62
CA ARG A 230 -14.98 -4.66 -18.65
C ARG A 230 -15.96 -4.94 -19.78
N ASP A 231 -15.37 -5.28 -20.93
CA ASP A 231 -15.86 -6.17 -21.98
C ASP A 231 -16.02 -5.48 -23.35
N ASP A 232 -14.91 -5.45 -24.08
CA ASP A 232 -14.91 -5.55 -25.54
C ASP A 232 -13.61 -6.26 -25.97
N ASP A 233 -13.71 -7.57 -26.14
CA ASP A 233 -12.79 -8.40 -26.92
C ASP A 233 -13.59 -8.87 -28.13
N PRO A 234 -13.12 -8.60 -29.36
CA PRO A 234 -12.51 -9.73 -30.07
C PRO A 234 -11.36 -9.31 -30.99
N SER A 235 -10.32 -10.13 -31.08
CA SER A 235 -9.92 -10.79 -32.34
C SER A 235 -8.71 -11.68 -32.14
N ASP A 236 -8.98 -12.98 -32.21
CA ASP A 236 -8.07 -14.07 -32.50
C ASP A 236 -7.62 -13.94 -33.97
N ASP A 237 -6.34 -13.69 -34.21
CA ASP A 237 -5.70 -13.95 -35.50
C ASP A 237 -4.34 -14.61 -35.28
N GLY A 238 -4.13 -15.67 -36.06
CA GLY A 238 -3.10 -16.67 -35.85
C GLY A 238 -1.71 -16.19 -36.25
N GLY A 239 -0.71 -16.87 -35.69
CA GLY A 239 0.68 -16.59 -36.01
C GLY A 239 1.63 -17.61 -35.40
N GLU A 240 1.53 -18.87 -35.84
CA GLU A 240 2.61 -19.85 -35.74
C GLU A 240 3.87 -19.30 -36.42
N VAL A 241 4.98 -19.18 -35.69
CA VAL A 241 6.28 -19.66 -36.19
C VAL A 241 7.23 -19.91 -35.03
N GLY A 242 7.62 -21.17 -34.88
CA GLY A 242 8.65 -21.59 -33.96
C GLY A 242 10.05 -21.20 -34.43
N SER A 243 10.97 -21.14 -33.47
CA SER A 243 12.34 -21.69 -33.58
C SER A 243 12.94 -21.75 -32.19
N ARG A 244 13.51 -22.92 -31.86
CA ARG A 244 14.24 -23.19 -30.61
C ARG A 244 15.71 -22.69 -30.71
N PRO A 245 16.64 -23.02 -29.78
CA PRO A 245 17.49 -22.03 -29.14
C PRO A 245 18.93 -22.10 -29.67
N SER A 246 19.73 -21.07 -29.41
CA SER A 246 21.18 -21.14 -29.54
C SER A 246 21.82 -20.86 -28.18
N GLU A 247 22.48 -21.90 -27.69
CA GLU A 247 23.52 -21.87 -26.65
C GLU A 247 24.66 -20.94 -27.11
N ASP A 248 25.21 -20.15 -26.19
CA ASP A 248 26.64 -19.83 -26.19
C ASP A 248 27.09 -19.42 -24.78
N GLU A 249 28.24 -19.98 -24.40
CA GLU A 249 28.88 -20.03 -23.08
C GLU A 249 29.64 -18.72 -22.70
N PRO A 250 30.21 -18.61 -21.48
CA PRO A 250 30.46 -17.33 -20.81
C PRO A 250 31.84 -16.70 -21.10
N ASP A 251 31.90 -15.37 -21.04
CA ASP A 251 33.16 -14.62 -21.15
C ASP A 251 33.78 -14.36 -19.76
N GLU A 252 34.99 -14.87 -19.61
CA GLU A 252 35.87 -14.82 -18.45
C GLU A 252 36.73 -13.55 -18.55
N THR A 253 36.45 -12.51 -17.76
CA THR A 253 37.37 -11.36 -17.65
C THR A 253 37.81 -11.10 -16.21
N ASP A 254 39.09 -11.41 -16.06
CA ASP A 254 40.04 -11.13 -14.99
C ASP A 254 40.05 -9.64 -14.58
N GLY A 255 39.92 -9.39 -13.28
CA GLY A 255 39.71 -8.05 -12.70
C GLY A 255 40.35 -7.83 -11.32
N ARG A 256 41.52 -8.44 -11.09
CA ARG A 256 42.61 -8.02 -10.20
C ARG A 256 42.29 -7.04 -9.04
N ALA A 257 42.02 -7.60 -7.86
CA ALA A 257 41.97 -6.90 -6.58
C ALA A 257 43.34 -6.30 -6.18
N LYS A 258 43.44 -4.96 -6.13
CA LYS A 258 44.56 -4.26 -5.45
C LYS A 258 44.24 -4.05 -3.98
N ARG A 259 44.77 -4.94 -3.14
CA ARG A 259 44.95 -4.68 -1.70
C ARG A 259 46.13 -3.72 -1.51
N ARG A 260 45.87 -2.54 -0.97
CA ARG A 260 46.89 -1.69 -0.33
C ARG A 260 46.53 -1.50 1.13
N ARG A 261 47.20 -2.24 2.00
CA ARG A 261 47.47 -1.87 3.39
C ARG A 261 48.95 -1.50 3.46
N SER A 262 49.28 -0.33 3.99
CA SER A 262 50.42 -0.14 4.91
C SER A 262 50.44 1.30 5.41
N VAL A 263 50.13 1.44 6.69
CA VAL A 263 50.54 2.52 7.62
C VAL A 263 51.40 1.76 8.65
N PRO A 264 52.59 2.27 9.02
CA PRO A 264 52.73 3.15 10.19
C PRO A 264 53.35 4.50 9.86
#